data_AF-A0A563U6D6-F1
#
_entry.id   AF-A0A563U6D6-F1
#
_cell.length_a   1.000
_cell.length_b   1.000
_cell.length_c   1.000
_cell.angle_alpha   90.00
_cell.angle_beta   90.00
_cell.angle_gamma   90.00
#
_symmetry.space_group_name_H-M   'P 1'
#
loop_
_entity.id
_entity.type
_entity.pdbx_description
1 polymer ?
#
loop_
_entity_poly.entity_id
_entity_poly.type
_entity_poly.pdbx_seq_one_letter_code
_entity_poly.pdbx_strand_id
1 'polypeptide(L)'
;MSLINRLPKSYDELNHKIYFDIINTLPSEKPDWIEDDEEWGSYIQFSILSKLLNIPVIDLERLPVTEIIPLMNGIAYFNNEPQPSKTSLKVKVIDSLTYDEFVNYQKLMPNHLNHVTEIMKLVVANRSEQEIESMSVSEVYEGFFMLQTSTKKSLRTFQISLAKRLVKMSLKQIWRMILKLFSRSH
;
A
#
# COMPACT_ATOMS: atom_id res chain seq x y z
N MET A 1 0.11 28.33 20.64
CA MET A 1 -0.52 27.59 19.51
C MET A 1 -1.29 26.43 20.12
N SER A 2 -2.56 26.21 19.75
CA SER A 2 -3.31 25.06 20.24
C SER A 2 -2.73 23.75 19.69
N LEU A 3 -2.64 22.70 20.50
CA LEU A 3 -2.09 21.39 20.12
C LEU A 3 -2.80 20.78 18.90
N ILE A 4 -4.12 21.03 18.78
CA ILE A 4 -4.94 20.57 17.65
C ILE A 4 -4.42 21.07 16.29
N ASN A 5 -3.81 22.25 16.25
CA ASN A 5 -3.29 22.83 15.00
C ASN A 5 -1.99 22.16 14.54
N ARG A 6 -1.38 21.31 15.38
CA ARG A 6 -0.19 20.52 15.04
C ARG A 6 -0.56 19.15 14.47
N LEU A 7 -1.80 18.71 14.62
CA LEU A 7 -2.24 17.42 14.12
C LEU A 7 -2.54 17.48 12.62
N PRO A 8 -2.12 16.46 11.84
CA PRO A 8 -2.64 16.26 10.49
C PRO A 8 -4.15 16.00 10.55
N LYS A 9 -4.90 16.54 9.59
CA LYS A 9 -6.37 16.38 9.52
C LYS A 9 -6.81 15.24 8.63
N SER A 10 -5.90 14.70 7.82
CA SER A 10 -6.17 13.60 6.89
C SER A 10 -4.88 12.87 6.52
N TYR A 11 -5.03 11.75 5.80
CA TYR A 11 -3.91 11.02 5.19
C TYR A 11 -3.14 11.82 4.13
N ASP A 12 -3.72 12.89 3.59
CA ASP A 12 -3.04 13.78 2.63
C ASP A 12 -2.04 14.71 3.32
N GLU A 13 -2.28 15.06 4.59
CA GLU A 13 -1.39 15.91 5.39
C GLU A 13 -0.35 15.10 6.17
N LEU A 14 -0.57 13.78 6.30
CA LEU A 14 0.32 12.89 7.03
C LEU A 14 1.40 12.32 6.12
N ASN A 15 2.66 12.53 6.51
CA ASN A 15 3.79 11.89 5.85
C ASN A 15 3.79 10.37 6.09
N HIS A 16 4.02 9.60 5.02
CA HIS A 16 3.93 8.14 5.10
C HIS A 16 4.98 7.50 6.05
N LYS A 17 6.17 8.07 6.23
CA LYS A 17 7.16 7.54 7.20
C LYS A 17 6.62 7.60 8.63
N ILE A 18 5.99 8.72 8.98
CA ILE A 18 5.39 8.90 10.31
C ILE A 18 4.25 7.90 10.48
N TYR A 19 3.41 7.75 9.45
CA TYR A 19 2.33 6.75 9.47
C TYR A 19 2.84 5.33 9.70
N PHE A 20 3.85 4.87 8.95
CA PHE A 20 4.38 3.52 9.12
C PHE A 20 5.11 3.33 10.45
N ASP A 21 5.80 4.34 10.99
CA ASP A 21 6.35 4.27 12.36
C ASP A 21 5.24 4.06 13.38
N ILE A 22 4.13 4.79 13.26
CA ILE A 22 2.95 4.61 14.14
C ILE A 22 2.43 3.19 14.01
N ILE A 23 2.08 2.74 12.81
CA ILE A 23 1.47 1.41 12.61
C ILE A 23 2.40 0.27 13.06
N ASN A 24 3.71 0.38 12.82
CA ASN A 24 4.67 -0.66 13.20
C ASN A 24 4.98 -0.69 14.71
N THR A 25 4.71 0.40 15.43
CA THR A 25 4.97 0.47 16.88
C THR A 25 3.72 0.19 17.72
N LEU A 26 2.54 0.26 17.12
CA LEU A 26 1.30 -0.13 17.79
C LEU A 26 1.24 -1.65 17.97
N PRO A 27 0.84 -2.15 19.16
CA PRO A 27 0.71 -3.58 19.36
C PRO A 27 -0.44 -4.13 18.50
N SER A 28 -0.16 -5.23 17.80
CA SER A 28 -1.10 -5.84 16.84
C SER A 28 -2.27 -6.56 17.51
N GLU A 29 -2.09 -6.96 18.77
CA GLU A 29 -3.06 -7.73 19.55
C GLU A 29 -3.28 -7.05 20.90
N LYS A 30 -4.54 -7.06 21.35
CA LYS A 30 -4.89 -6.62 22.69
C LYS A 30 -4.21 -7.56 23.69
N PRO A 31 -3.43 -7.04 24.65
CA PRO A 31 -2.85 -7.88 25.69
C PRO A 31 -3.94 -8.50 26.59
N ASP A 32 -3.72 -9.74 27.04
CA ASP A 32 -4.66 -10.48 27.90
C ASP A 32 -5.01 -9.78 29.23
N TRP A 33 -4.16 -8.86 29.68
CA TRP A 33 -4.38 -8.09 30.91
C TRP A 33 -5.32 -6.90 30.74
N ILE A 34 -5.70 -6.54 29.50
CA ILE A 34 -6.71 -5.53 29.22
C ILE A 34 -8.04 -6.24 28.97
N GLU A 35 -8.92 -6.19 29.98
CA GLU A 35 -10.23 -6.86 29.90
C GLU A 35 -11.17 -6.11 28.94
N ASP A 36 -11.13 -4.78 28.94
CA ASP A 36 -12.08 -3.92 28.22
C ASP A 36 -11.57 -3.46 26.83
N ASP A 37 -12.39 -3.65 25.81
CA ASP A 37 -12.11 -3.20 24.44
C ASP A 37 -12.12 -1.66 24.33
N GLU A 38 -12.89 -0.96 25.17
CA GLU A 38 -12.91 0.51 25.21
C GLU A 38 -11.61 1.08 25.79
N GLU A 39 -11.06 0.45 26.83
CA GLU A 39 -9.77 0.79 27.42
C GLU A 39 -8.64 0.58 26.40
N TRP A 40 -8.70 -0.54 25.67
CA TRP A 40 -7.76 -0.82 24.58
C TRP A 40 -7.84 0.20 23.45
N GLY A 41 -9.05 0.54 23.00
CA GLY A 41 -9.25 1.55 21.96
C GLY A 41 -8.70 2.92 22.37
N SER A 42 -8.88 3.30 23.64
CA SER A 42 -8.34 4.53 24.21
C SER A 42 -6.81 4.53 24.21
N TYR A 43 -6.19 3.44 24.65
CA TYR A 43 -4.73 3.27 24.65
C TYR A 43 -4.13 3.45 23.25
N ILE A 44 -4.75 2.86 22.22
CA ILE A 44 -4.33 3.00 20.83
C ILE A 44 -4.40 4.47 20.38
N GLN A 45 -5.49 5.17 20.68
CA GLN A 45 -5.65 6.59 20.32
C GLN A 45 -4.62 7.48 21.01
N PHE A 46 -4.35 7.26 22.30
CA PHE A 46 -3.31 7.99 23.02
C PHE A 46 -1.92 7.71 22.46
N SER A 47 -1.63 6.46 22.07
CA SER A 47 -0.36 6.08 21.46
C SER A 47 -0.14 6.79 20.11
N ILE A 48 -1.18 6.90 19.28
CA ILE A 48 -1.15 7.64 18.02
C ILE A 48 -0.88 9.13 18.29
N LEU A 49 -1.64 9.75 19.20
CA LEU A 49 -1.46 11.16 19.57
C LEU A 49 -0.05 11.43 20.10
N SER A 50 0.48 10.53 20.92
CA SER A 50 1.82 10.63 21.49
C SER A 50 2.88 10.72 20.41
N LYS A 51 2.78 9.87 19.39
CA LYS A 51 3.69 9.88 18.24
C LYS A 51 3.54 11.13 17.37
N LEU A 52 2.31 11.56 17.08
CA LEU A 52 2.06 12.73 16.22
C LEU A 52 2.47 14.05 16.89
N LEU A 53 2.24 14.20 18.19
CA LEU A 53 2.53 15.43 18.93
C LEU A 53 3.91 15.43 19.58
N ASN A 54 4.58 14.26 19.62
CA ASN A 54 5.80 14.00 20.37
C ASN A 54 5.63 14.35 21.86
N ILE A 55 4.56 13.83 22.47
CA ILE A 55 4.19 14.04 23.88
C ILE A 55 3.95 12.67 24.52
N PRO A 56 4.55 12.34 25.67
CA PRO A 56 4.31 11.08 26.35
C PRO A 56 2.82 10.82 26.63
N VAL A 57 2.38 9.57 26.53
CA VAL A 57 0.98 9.15 26.78
C VAL A 57 0.48 9.65 28.13
N ILE A 58 1.30 9.51 29.19
CA ILE A 58 0.93 9.94 30.54
C ILE A 58 0.67 11.44 30.66
N ASP A 59 1.30 12.26 29.82
CA ASP A 59 1.06 13.70 29.81
C ASP A 59 -0.22 14.03 29.04
N LEU A 60 -0.57 13.24 28.01
CA LEU A 60 -1.83 13.36 27.29
C LEU A 60 -3.03 12.95 28.16
N GLU A 61 -2.89 11.90 28.96
CA GLU A 61 -3.94 11.44 29.90
C GLU A 61 -4.27 12.47 30.98
N ARG A 62 -3.31 13.34 31.31
CA ARG A 62 -3.48 14.42 32.30
C ARG A 62 -4.12 15.67 31.70
N LEU A 63 -4.31 15.73 30.39
CA LEU A 63 -4.94 16.89 29.75
C LEU A 63 -6.41 16.99 30.16
N PRO A 64 -6.95 18.22 30.30
CA PRO A 64 -8.37 18.42 30.49
C PRO A 64 -9.19 17.78 29.37
N VAL A 65 -10.38 17.26 29.72
CA VAL A 65 -11.32 16.67 28.77
C VAL A 65 -11.64 17.62 27.60
N THR A 66 -11.71 18.92 27.87
CA THR A 66 -11.96 19.97 26.87
C THR A 66 -10.84 20.10 25.83
N GLU A 67 -9.63 19.63 26.13
CA GLU A 67 -8.49 19.64 25.20
C GLU A 67 -8.28 18.29 24.53
N ILE A 68 -8.43 17.18 25.25
CA ILE A 68 -8.15 15.84 24.72
C ILE A 68 -9.22 15.35 23.73
N ILE A 69 -10.52 15.63 23.97
CA ILE A 69 -11.59 15.19 23.07
C ILE A 69 -11.40 15.75 21.65
N PRO A 70 -11.13 17.07 21.46
CA PRO A 70 -10.79 17.60 20.14
C PRO A 70 -9.60 16.89 19.49
N LEU A 71 -8.55 16.55 20.26
CA LEU A 71 -7.39 15.84 19.73
C LEU A 71 -7.74 14.43 19.25
N MET A 72 -8.51 13.67 20.05
CA MET A 72 -8.99 12.34 19.70
C MET A 72 -9.87 12.38 18.44
N ASN A 73 -10.79 13.34 18.35
CA ASN A 73 -11.61 13.52 17.15
C ASN A 73 -10.77 13.91 15.93
N GLY A 74 -9.69 14.67 16.12
CA GLY A 74 -8.75 15.05 15.06
C GLY A 74 -8.04 13.87 14.40
N ILE A 75 -7.82 12.78 15.14
CA ILE A 75 -7.20 11.56 14.62
C ILE A 75 -8.20 10.47 14.23
N ALA A 76 -9.51 10.74 14.30
CA ALA A 76 -10.54 9.73 14.03
C ALA A 76 -10.45 9.11 12.63
N TYR A 77 -9.78 9.77 11.68
CA TYR A 77 -9.53 9.24 10.34
C TYR A 77 -8.60 8.01 10.34
N PHE A 78 -7.78 7.79 11.38
CA PHE A 78 -6.97 6.57 11.55
C PHE A 78 -7.81 5.30 11.71
N ASN A 79 -9.07 5.44 12.12
CA ASN A 79 -9.99 4.30 12.24
C ASN A 79 -10.46 3.78 10.88
N ASN A 80 -10.13 4.47 9.78
CA ASN A 80 -10.50 4.09 8.43
C ASN A 80 -9.24 3.77 7.60
N GLU A 81 -9.36 2.85 6.66
CA GLU A 81 -8.29 2.56 5.71
C GLU A 81 -7.96 3.79 4.85
N PRO A 82 -6.67 4.08 4.60
CA PRO A 82 -6.26 5.14 3.71
C PRO A 82 -6.89 4.97 2.33
N GLN A 83 -7.52 6.02 1.83
CA GLN A 83 -8.11 6.02 0.50
C GLN A 83 -7.13 6.64 -0.50
N PRO A 84 -7.04 6.08 -1.72
CA PRO A 84 -6.25 6.69 -2.77
C PRO A 84 -6.78 8.11 -3.07
N SER A 85 -5.88 9.10 -3.09
CA SER A 85 -6.23 10.45 -3.52
C SER A 85 -5.85 10.68 -4.98
N LYS A 86 -6.56 11.58 -5.66
CA LYS A 86 -6.29 11.92 -7.06
C LYS A 86 -4.94 12.62 -7.15
N THR A 87 -3.91 11.88 -7.53
CA THR A 87 -2.55 12.41 -7.63
C THR A 87 -2.05 12.34 -9.07
N SER A 88 -1.12 13.24 -9.41
CA SER A 88 -0.49 13.27 -10.73
C SER A 88 0.68 12.28 -10.85
N LEU A 89 0.73 11.26 -9.99
CA LEU A 89 1.82 10.29 -9.97
C LEU A 89 1.85 9.50 -11.28
N LYS A 90 2.98 9.58 -11.98
CA LYS A 90 3.22 8.79 -13.18
C LYS A 90 3.85 7.47 -12.77
N VAL A 91 3.01 6.46 -12.60
CA VAL A 91 3.44 5.10 -12.30
C VAL A 91 3.97 4.44 -13.59
N LYS A 92 5.16 3.84 -13.51
CA LYS A 92 5.71 2.99 -14.57
C LYS A 92 4.75 1.85 -14.84
N VAL A 93 4.52 1.56 -16.12
CA VAL A 93 3.76 0.38 -16.51
C VAL A 93 4.57 -0.86 -16.14
N ILE A 94 3.94 -1.88 -15.56
CA ILE A 94 4.63 -3.13 -15.18
C ILE A 94 5.41 -3.76 -16.34
N ASP A 95 4.94 -3.56 -17.58
CA ASP A 95 5.57 -4.04 -18.81
C ASP A 95 6.94 -3.38 -19.09
N SER A 96 7.27 -2.27 -18.40
CA SER A 96 8.56 -1.58 -18.48
C SER A 96 9.57 -1.99 -17.41
N LEU A 97 9.17 -2.83 -16.45
CA LEU A 97 10.09 -3.34 -15.44
C LEU A 97 11.01 -4.40 -16.06
N THR A 98 12.30 -4.26 -15.79
CA THR A 98 13.29 -5.31 -16.07
C THR A 98 13.06 -6.51 -15.16
N TYR A 99 13.56 -7.68 -15.57
CA TYR A 99 13.44 -8.89 -14.75
C TYR A 99 14.08 -8.72 -13.37
N ASP A 100 15.21 -8.02 -13.28
CA ASP A 100 15.89 -7.75 -12.01
C ASP A 100 15.05 -6.85 -11.09
N GLU A 101 14.42 -5.79 -11.63
CA GLU A 101 13.48 -4.94 -10.89
C GLU A 101 12.26 -5.74 -10.40
N PHE A 102 11.76 -6.67 -11.22
CA PHE A 102 10.66 -7.54 -10.85
C PHE A 102 11.03 -8.53 -9.72
N VAL A 103 12.22 -9.14 -9.80
CA VAL A 103 12.72 -10.02 -8.73
C VAL A 103 12.91 -9.24 -7.43
N ASN A 104 13.45 -8.03 -7.49
CA ASN A 104 13.60 -7.17 -6.32
C ASN A 104 12.25 -6.79 -5.73
N TYR A 105 11.28 -6.40 -6.56
CA TYR A 105 9.92 -6.15 -6.12
C TYR A 105 9.31 -7.35 -5.40
N GLN A 106 9.42 -8.57 -5.96
CA GLN A 106 8.90 -9.78 -5.31
C GLN A 106 9.56 -10.06 -3.94
N LYS A 107 10.84 -9.74 -3.78
CA LYS A 107 11.55 -9.89 -2.49
C LYS A 107 11.07 -8.87 -1.45
N LEU A 108 10.69 -7.67 -1.87
CA LEU A 108 10.28 -6.58 -0.97
C LEU A 108 8.79 -6.63 -0.58
N MET A 109 7.94 -7.25 -1.41
CA MET A 109 6.49 -7.32 -1.17
C MET A 109 6.04 -7.97 0.14
N PRO A 110 6.67 -9.06 0.64
CA PRO A 110 6.29 -9.65 1.93
C PRO A 110 6.34 -8.65 3.10
N ASN A 111 7.29 -7.70 3.06
CA ASN A 111 7.48 -6.66 4.08
C ASN A 111 7.26 -5.26 3.48
N HIS A 112 6.26 -5.11 2.61
CA HIS A 112 6.05 -3.88 1.83
C HIS A 112 5.97 -2.60 2.67
N LEU A 113 5.42 -2.66 3.89
CA LEU A 113 5.33 -1.52 4.81
C LEU A 113 6.69 -0.96 5.23
N ASN A 114 7.71 -1.82 5.33
CA ASN A 114 9.07 -1.42 5.72
C ASN A 114 9.92 -1.00 4.52
N HIS A 115 9.51 -1.38 3.31
CA HIS A 115 10.23 -1.13 2.06
C HIS A 115 9.46 -0.23 1.10
N VAL A 116 8.54 0.59 1.61
CA VAL A 116 7.70 1.47 0.79
C VAL A 116 8.52 2.36 -0.13
N THR A 117 9.57 3.01 0.38
CA THR A 117 10.43 3.89 -0.43
C THR A 117 11.09 3.13 -1.58
N GLU A 118 11.59 1.92 -1.32
CA GLU A 118 12.25 1.07 -2.32
C GLU A 118 11.26 0.61 -3.39
N ILE A 119 10.06 0.18 -2.97
CA ILE A 119 9.00 -0.23 -3.89
C ILE A 119 8.54 0.96 -4.73
N MET A 120 8.31 2.11 -4.11
CA MET A 120 7.90 3.33 -4.81
C MET A 120 8.96 3.84 -5.78
N LYS A 121 10.25 3.63 -5.50
CA LYS A 121 11.36 3.96 -6.42
C LYS A 121 11.36 3.09 -7.68
N LEU A 122 10.97 1.82 -7.54
CA LEU A 122 10.79 0.92 -8.69
C LEU A 122 9.57 1.34 -9.53
N VAL A 123 8.51 1.80 -8.87
CA VAL A 123 7.17 1.97 -9.44
C VAL A 123 6.92 3.37 -9.98
N VAL A 124 7.42 4.43 -9.34
CA VAL A 124 7.18 5.82 -9.75
C VAL A 124 8.31 6.28 -10.66
N ALA A 125 7.96 6.72 -11.87
CA ALA A 125 8.94 7.28 -12.80
C ALA A 125 9.36 8.69 -12.36
N ASN A 126 10.66 8.98 -12.45
CA ASN A 126 11.22 10.33 -12.32
C ASN A 126 11.02 11.01 -10.96
N ARG A 127 11.03 10.24 -9.86
CA ARG A 127 11.08 10.81 -8.50
C ARG A 127 12.38 10.43 -7.80
N SER A 128 12.95 11.40 -7.11
CA SER A 128 14.08 11.17 -6.21
C SER A 128 13.63 10.49 -4.93
N GLU A 129 14.57 9.87 -4.22
CA GLU A 129 14.31 9.22 -2.94
C GLU A 129 13.71 10.20 -1.94
N GLN A 130 14.27 11.41 -1.85
CA GLN A 130 13.80 12.48 -0.96
C GLN A 130 12.37 12.91 -1.25
N GLU A 131 11.97 12.98 -2.53
CA GLU A 131 10.59 13.29 -2.90
C GLU A 131 9.64 12.19 -2.45
N ILE A 132 10.01 10.91 -2.66
CA ILE A 132 9.22 9.77 -2.19
C ILE A 132 9.06 9.82 -0.68
N GLU A 133 10.16 10.07 0.04
CA GLU A 133 10.17 10.19 1.50
C GLU A 133 9.26 11.31 2.04
N SER A 134 9.04 12.36 1.24
CA SER A 134 8.15 13.46 1.60
C SER A 134 6.67 13.23 1.25
N MET A 135 6.35 12.17 0.49
CA MET A 135 4.97 11.91 0.03
C MET A 135 4.00 11.66 1.18
N SER A 136 2.76 12.06 0.95
CA SER A 136 1.66 11.76 1.87
C SER A 136 1.29 10.27 1.82
N VAL A 137 0.58 9.80 2.84
CA VAL A 137 0.06 8.43 2.87
C VAL A 137 -0.84 8.16 1.66
N SER A 138 -1.73 9.10 1.33
CA SER A 138 -2.66 8.95 0.20
C SER A 138 -1.94 8.83 -1.14
N GLU A 139 -0.87 9.60 -1.35
CA GLU A 139 -0.03 9.54 -2.55
C GLU A 139 0.64 8.18 -2.71
N VAL A 140 1.20 7.66 -1.61
CA VAL A 140 1.83 6.34 -1.59
C VAL A 140 0.80 5.26 -1.91
N TYR A 141 -0.36 5.29 -1.25
CA TYR A 141 -1.44 4.33 -1.48
C TYR A 141 -1.96 4.37 -2.91
N GLU A 142 -2.08 5.55 -3.51
CA GLU A 142 -2.45 5.68 -4.92
C GLU A 142 -1.38 5.06 -5.84
N GLY A 143 -0.09 5.24 -5.53
CA GLY A 143 1.00 4.56 -6.25
C GLY A 143 0.86 3.03 -6.23
N PHE A 144 0.59 2.46 -5.07
CA PHE A 144 0.32 1.01 -4.92
C PHE A 144 -0.96 0.58 -5.65
N PHE A 145 -2.03 1.37 -5.56
CA PHE A 145 -3.31 1.07 -6.23
C PHE A 145 -3.16 1.08 -7.76
N MET A 146 -2.45 2.06 -8.30
CA MET A 146 -2.12 2.13 -9.73
C MET A 146 -1.25 0.94 -10.15
N LEU A 147 -0.26 0.56 -9.33
CA LEU A 147 0.56 -0.62 -9.58
C LEU A 147 -0.28 -1.91 -9.62
N GLN A 148 -1.15 -2.11 -8.64
CA GLN A 148 -2.04 -3.27 -8.57
C GLN A 148 -2.96 -3.35 -9.80
N THR A 149 -3.52 -2.20 -10.19
CA THR A 149 -4.42 -2.09 -11.34
C THR A 149 -3.68 -2.38 -12.66
N SER A 150 -2.48 -1.82 -12.83
CA SER A 150 -1.64 -2.09 -14.01
C SER A 150 -1.21 -3.55 -14.10
N THR A 151 -0.83 -4.15 -12.97
CA THR A 151 -0.47 -5.57 -12.86
C THR A 151 -1.63 -6.46 -13.26
N LYS A 152 -2.82 -6.20 -12.72
CA LYS A 152 -4.04 -6.94 -13.05
C LYS A 152 -4.38 -6.85 -14.55
N LYS A 153 -4.19 -5.66 -15.14
CA LYS A 153 -4.40 -5.45 -16.59
C LYS A 153 -3.39 -6.24 -17.42
N SER A 154 -2.11 -6.20 -17.07
CA SER A 154 -1.06 -6.95 -17.77
C SER A 154 -1.28 -8.46 -17.67
N LEU A 155 -1.60 -8.98 -16.48
CA LEU A 155 -1.95 -10.39 -16.27
C LEU A 155 -3.11 -10.85 -17.15
N ARG A 156 -4.18 -10.04 -17.27
CA ARG A 156 -5.30 -10.35 -18.17
C ARG A 156 -4.86 -10.43 -19.62
N THR A 157 -4.08 -9.47 -20.09
CA THR A 157 -3.53 -9.50 -21.47
C THR A 157 -2.66 -10.73 -21.69
N PHE A 158 -1.82 -11.08 -20.71
CA PHE A 158 -0.97 -12.26 -20.76
C PHE A 158 -1.78 -13.56 -20.82
N GLN A 159 -2.81 -13.70 -19.99
CA GLN A 159 -3.73 -14.84 -20.01
C GLN A 159 -4.42 -14.98 -21.38
N ILE A 160 -4.92 -13.89 -21.95
CA ILE A 160 -5.53 -13.89 -23.29
C ILE A 160 -4.51 -14.29 -24.36
N SER A 161 -3.28 -13.79 -24.27
CA SER A 161 -2.19 -14.14 -25.19
C SER A 161 -1.85 -15.63 -25.14
N LEU A 162 -1.71 -16.19 -23.92
CA LEU A 162 -1.49 -17.61 -23.70
C LEU A 162 -2.63 -18.46 -24.25
N ALA A 163 -3.88 -18.09 -23.97
CA ALA A 163 -5.05 -18.79 -24.49
C ALA A 163 -5.05 -18.83 -26.03
N LYS A 164 -4.80 -17.69 -26.68
CA LYS A 164 -4.68 -17.62 -28.16
C LYS A 164 -3.54 -18.51 -28.67
N ARG A 165 -2.40 -18.53 -27.99
CA ARG A 165 -1.24 -19.36 -28.36
C ARG A 165 -1.55 -20.85 -28.24
N LEU A 166 -2.23 -21.26 -27.16
CA LEU A 166 -2.66 -22.65 -26.95
C LEU A 166 -3.64 -23.10 -28.04
N VAL A 167 -4.66 -22.29 -28.35
CA VAL A 167 -5.61 -22.58 -29.44
C VAL A 167 -4.89 -22.74 -30.78
N LYS A 168 -3.96 -21.82 -31.10
CA LYS A 168 -3.16 -21.90 -32.33
C LYS A 168 -2.28 -23.16 -32.38
N MET A 169 -1.73 -23.58 -31.23
CA MET A 169 -0.94 -24.81 -31.13
C MET A 169 -1.81 -26.05 -31.33
N SER A 170 -2.98 -26.13 -30.70
CA SER A 170 -3.93 -27.22 -30.87
C SER A 170 -4.42 -27.33 -32.32
N LEU A 171 -4.78 -26.20 -32.94
CA LEU A 171 -5.15 -26.17 -34.36
C LEU A 171 -4.03 -26.65 -35.26
N LYS A 172 -2.78 -26.21 -35.03
CA LYS A 172 -1.61 -26.70 -35.79
C LYS A 172 -1.38 -28.20 -35.60
N GLN A 173 -1.58 -28.74 -34.39
CA GLN A 173 -1.44 -30.17 -34.13
C GLN A 173 -2.52 -30.99 -34.88
N ILE A 174 -3.78 -30.57 -34.81
CA ILE A 174 -4.89 -31.19 -35.55
C ILE A 174 -4.60 -31.17 -37.05
N TRP A 175 -4.19 -30.00 -37.58
CA TRP A 175 -3.90 -29.85 -39.00
C TRP A 175 -2.74 -30.75 -39.46
N ARG A 176 -1.69 -30.90 -38.63
CA ARG A 176 -0.60 -31.85 -38.88
C ARG A 176 -1.06 -33.31 -38.85
N MET A 177 -1.99 -33.68 -37.97
CA MET A 177 -2.54 -35.04 -37.94
C MET A 177 -3.35 -35.33 -39.20
N ILE A 178 -4.19 -34.39 -39.63
CA ILE A 178 -4.97 -34.51 -40.87
C ILE A 178 -4.03 -34.70 -42.07
N LEU A 179 -3.01 -33.84 -42.20
CA LEU A 179 -2.00 -33.98 -43.26
C LEU A 179 -1.31 -35.34 -43.29
N LYS A 180 -0.94 -35.89 -42.12
CA LYS A 180 -0.33 -37.23 -42.01
C LYS A 180 -1.26 -38.36 -42.40
N LEU A 181 -2.58 -38.21 -42.20
CA LEU A 181 -3.57 -39.20 -42.62
C LEU A 181 -3.73 -39.19 -44.13
N PHE A 182 -3.82 -38.01 -44.75
CA PHE A 182 -3.89 -37.87 -46.21
C PHE A 182 -2.60 -38.30 -46.92
N SER A 183 -1.42 -38.11 -46.31
CA SER A 183 -0.15 -38.56 -46.90
C SER A 183 0.11 -40.07 -46.80
N ARG A 184 -0.73 -40.83 -46.10
CA ARG A 184 -0.64 -42.31 -45.98
C ARG A 184 -1.60 -43.05 -46.91
N SER A 185 -2.52 -42.35 -47.58
CA SER A 185 -3.49 -42.95 -48.51
C SER A 185 -3.07 -42.88 -49.98
N HIS A 186 -1.80 -42.54 -50.25
CA HIS A 186 -1.14 -42.58 -51.54
C HIS A 186 0.12 -43.43 -51.42
#